data_AF-A0A660ZBY1-F1
#
_entry.id   AF-A0A660ZBY1-F1
#
_cell.length_a   1.000
_cell.length_b   1.000
_cell.length_c   1.000
_cell.angle_alpha   90.00
_cell.angle_beta   90.00
_cell.angle_gamma   90.00
#
_symmetry.space_group_name_H-M   'P 1'
#
loop_
_entity.id
_entity.type
_entity.pdbx_description
1 polymer ?
#
loop_
_entity_poly.entity_id
_entity_poly.type
_entity_poly.pdbx_seq_one_letter_code
_entity_poly.pdbx_strand_id
1 'polypeptide(L)'
;MKIFLMILLLIPQFGIPQNNVKIQNFAREFFNWRTITQPVTGDDIPRVERPDKWVPDYSPEALAEYREKYFEFSSKLKNLPHTGWSKSDSVDYLLLHSAIERVNWEMNILKLPNRNPDFYVHQTLGAAYELLLIHSPIDRKRAENIILRLNSFNRTIQSAKANLNEPVMSFADIALGRLEDINSRLYKMRDALNELFPVDLNAQLNSAVELAIMALEDYKKWLEEEKPYMQTSFNVGREGYEYFLKNIALIPYSPEELLIMGKQEWDRSVAFDIYEKQRNKSLPELTIFSSAEEQMEEERKGEEAIRDFIYEKNIFTIPDWVQHYSFVKIPSHLIPVSMGVRDDLTSETRLDEDGVRYITEPSPNMGFFTLATAKDTRPLILHEGVPGHYLQLVLSWVNPDRIRRRFFDSGAN
;
A
#
# COMPACT_ATOMS: atom_id res chain seq x y z
N MET A 1 48.63 39.28 -30.65
CA MET A 1 47.16 39.20 -30.59
C MET A 1 46.81 37.84 -29.96
N LYS A 2 46.61 37.79 -28.63
CA LYS A 2 46.26 36.56 -27.90
C LYS A 2 44.78 36.68 -27.52
N ILE A 3 43.94 35.85 -28.13
CA ILE A 3 42.51 35.76 -27.83
C ILE A 3 42.39 34.95 -26.52
N PHE A 4 41.95 35.61 -25.45
CA PHE A 4 41.58 34.95 -24.20
C PHE A 4 40.15 34.43 -24.37
N LEU A 5 39.99 33.12 -24.52
CA LEU A 5 38.70 32.46 -24.53
C LEU A 5 38.24 32.31 -23.08
N MET A 6 37.28 33.14 -22.66
CA MET A 6 36.69 33.08 -21.33
C MET A 6 35.68 31.92 -21.31
N ILE A 7 36.09 30.78 -20.77
CA ILE A 7 35.20 29.64 -20.53
C ILE A 7 34.29 30.05 -19.35
N LEU A 8 33.04 30.43 -19.67
CA LEU A 8 31.98 30.50 -18.66
C LEU A 8 31.72 29.07 -18.18
N LEU A 9 32.24 28.73 -17.01
CA LEU A 9 31.77 27.60 -16.22
C LEU A 9 30.30 27.89 -15.84
N LEU A 10 29.37 27.35 -16.62
CA LEU A 10 27.99 27.14 -16.19
C LEU A 10 28.05 26.13 -15.04
N ILE A 11 28.17 26.64 -13.81
CA ILE A 11 27.85 25.87 -12.63
C ILE A 11 26.39 25.45 -12.80
N PRO A 12 26.06 24.15 -12.84
CA PRO A 12 24.67 23.76 -12.76
C PRO A 12 24.13 24.36 -11.47
N GLN A 13 23.12 25.23 -11.58
CA GLN A 13 22.29 25.54 -10.44
C GLN A 13 21.60 24.23 -10.06
N PHE A 14 22.25 23.42 -9.23
CA PHE A 14 21.55 22.49 -8.37
C PHE A 14 20.55 23.36 -7.63
N GLY A 15 19.27 23.22 -8.01
CA GLY A 15 18.18 23.99 -7.45
C GLY A 15 18.34 24.03 -5.94
N ILE A 16 18.29 25.23 -5.37
CA ILE A 16 18.39 25.43 -3.93
C ILE A 16 17.48 24.39 -3.27
N PRO A 17 18.00 23.49 -2.42
CA PRO A 17 17.18 22.50 -1.74
C PRO A 17 16.14 23.26 -0.92
N GLN A 18 14.93 23.21 -1.43
CA GLN A 18 13.83 24.03 -1.03
C GLN A 18 13.27 23.52 0.29
N ASN A 19 13.12 24.40 1.27
CA ASN A 19 12.76 24.01 2.62
C ASN A 19 12.13 25.21 3.34
N ASN A 20 10.96 25.70 2.91
CA ASN A 20 10.24 26.66 3.76
C ASN A 20 10.02 26.00 5.12
N VAL A 21 10.71 26.51 6.14
CA VAL A 21 10.82 25.82 7.44
C VAL A 21 9.46 25.66 8.11
N LYS A 22 8.52 26.58 7.84
CA LYS A 22 7.17 26.51 8.42
C LYS A 22 6.37 25.35 7.86
N ILE A 23 6.33 25.17 6.53
CA ILE A 23 5.61 24.03 5.92
C ILE A 23 6.30 22.70 6.23
N GLN A 24 7.64 22.67 6.25
CA GLN A 24 8.40 21.47 6.58
C GLN A 24 8.18 21.01 8.03
N ASN A 25 8.16 21.93 8.99
CA ASN A 25 7.84 21.62 10.38
C ASN A 25 6.38 21.17 10.54
N PHE A 26 5.47 21.81 9.82
CA PHE A 26 4.06 21.43 9.85
C PHE A 26 3.83 20.04 9.26
N ALA A 27 4.43 19.73 8.11
CA ALA A 27 4.38 18.39 7.52
C ALA A 27 4.92 17.31 8.46
N ARG A 28 6.01 17.59 9.17
CA ARG A 28 6.56 16.66 10.17
C ARG A 28 5.55 16.33 11.26
N GLU A 29 4.87 17.34 11.79
CA GLU A 29 3.81 17.16 12.79
C GLU A 29 2.67 16.30 12.24
N PHE A 30 2.17 16.64 11.05
CA PHE A 30 1.12 15.89 10.37
C PHE A 30 1.52 14.43 10.11
N PHE A 31 2.68 14.18 9.50
CA PHE A 31 3.10 12.82 9.16
C PHE A 31 3.48 11.97 10.37
N ASN A 32 3.98 12.57 11.45
CA ASN A 32 4.17 11.85 12.71
C ASN A 32 2.84 11.36 13.28
N TRP A 33 1.82 12.23 13.28
CA TRP A 33 0.47 11.84 13.66
C TRP A 33 -0.11 10.80 12.69
N ARG A 34 0.04 11.00 11.39
CA ARG A 34 -0.52 10.11 10.37
C ARG A 34 0.14 8.73 10.39
N THR A 35 1.42 8.63 10.73
CA THR A 35 2.13 7.35 10.91
C THR A 35 1.45 6.45 11.93
N ILE A 36 0.82 7.01 12.96
CA ILE A 36 0.11 6.24 13.99
C ILE A 36 -1.39 6.12 13.74
N THR A 37 -2.02 7.05 13.01
CA THR A 37 -3.48 7.07 12.81
C THR A 37 -3.94 6.57 11.45
N GLN A 38 -3.04 6.41 10.49
CA GLN A 38 -3.36 5.88 9.17
C GLN A 38 -3.95 4.47 9.27
N PRO A 39 -5.11 4.20 8.65
CA PRO A 39 -5.64 2.85 8.56
C PRO A 39 -4.69 1.90 7.86
N VAL A 40 -4.66 0.66 8.35
CA VAL A 40 -4.10 -0.46 7.59
C VAL A 40 -5.04 -0.75 6.43
N THR A 41 -4.48 -1.01 5.25
CA THR A 41 -5.22 -1.39 4.04
C THR A 41 -4.56 -2.58 3.37
N GLY A 42 -5.21 -3.16 2.36
CA GLY A 42 -4.61 -4.22 1.53
C GLY A 42 -3.68 -3.70 0.44
N ASP A 43 -3.50 -2.38 0.39
CA ASP A 43 -2.66 -1.67 -0.57
C ASP A 43 -1.23 -1.59 -0.03
N ASP A 44 -0.23 -1.83 -0.86
CA ASP A 44 1.18 -1.84 -0.50
C ASP A 44 1.85 -0.49 -0.70
N ILE A 45 1.39 0.33 -1.66
CA ILE A 45 1.98 1.65 -1.95
C ILE A 45 1.87 2.64 -0.78
N PRO A 46 0.71 2.81 -0.11
CA PRO A 46 0.59 3.74 1.00
C PRO A 46 1.03 3.12 2.33
N ARG A 47 1.56 1.88 2.34
CA ARG A 47 1.93 1.19 3.59
C ARG A 47 2.97 1.99 4.36
N VAL A 48 2.80 2.08 5.68
CA VAL A 48 3.67 2.88 6.56
C VAL A 48 4.32 1.99 7.61
N GLU A 49 5.63 2.15 7.78
CA GLU A 49 6.36 1.54 8.90
C GLU A 49 5.88 2.14 10.24
N ARG A 50 5.37 1.28 11.13
CA ARG A 50 4.80 1.68 12.41
C ARG A 50 5.85 1.73 13.51
N PRO A 51 5.72 2.63 14.50
CA PRO A 51 6.64 2.65 15.64
C PRO A 51 6.52 1.37 16.48
N ASP A 52 7.57 1.11 17.27
CA ASP A 52 7.57 0.00 18.22
C ASP A 52 6.37 0.07 19.17
N LYS A 53 5.76 -1.08 19.45
CA LYS A 53 4.58 -1.25 20.30
C LYS A 53 3.31 -0.58 19.79
N TRP A 54 3.26 -0.21 18.51
CA TRP A 54 2.05 0.33 17.91
C TRP A 54 0.96 -0.74 17.80
N VAL A 55 -0.27 -0.35 18.14
CA VAL A 55 -1.50 -1.09 17.84
C VAL A 55 -2.52 -0.13 17.23
N PRO A 56 -3.39 -0.60 16.32
CA PRO A 56 -4.49 0.20 15.81
C PRO A 56 -5.41 0.67 16.95
N ASP A 57 -5.77 1.95 16.95
CA ASP A 57 -6.77 2.49 17.86
C ASP A 57 -7.84 3.26 17.08
N TYR A 58 -9.03 2.66 17.02
CA TYR A 58 -10.23 3.22 16.41
C TYR A 58 -11.39 3.18 17.40
N SER A 59 -11.12 3.32 18.70
CA SER A 59 -12.21 3.50 19.68
C SER A 59 -13.01 4.77 19.35
N PRO A 60 -14.26 4.88 19.83
CA PRO A 60 -15.05 6.11 19.65
C PRO A 60 -14.31 7.38 20.07
N GLU A 61 -13.54 7.31 21.16
CA GLU A 61 -12.73 8.42 21.69
C GLU A 61 -11.59 8.77 20.73
N ALA A 62 -10.85 7.77 20.25
CA ALA A 62 -9.77 7.98 19.28
C ALA A 62 -10.30 8.58 17.96
N LEU A 63 -11.44 8.09 17.48
CA LEU A 63 -12.09 8.64 16.28
C LEU A 63 -12.53 10.10 16.47
N ALA A 64 -13.02 10.47 17.66
CA ALA A 64 -13.35 11.86 17.97
C ALA A 64 -12.09 12.75 17.95
N GLU A 65 -11.02 12.31 18.61
CA GLU A 65 -9.72 13.01 18.60
C GLU A 65 -9.17 13.16 17.18
N TYR A 66 -9.26 12.11 16.35
CA TYR A 66 -8.76 12.15 14.98
C TYR A 66 -9.54 13.17 14.12
N ARG A 67 -10.86 13.31 14.32
CA ARG A 67 -11.65 14.34 13.62
C ARG A 67 -11.24 15.74 14.07
N GLU A 68 -11.04 15.97 15.36
CA GLU A 68 -10.57 17.25 15.89
C GLU A 68 -9.19 17.60 15.33
N LYS A 69 -8.25 16.65 15.35
CA LYS A 69 -6.90 16.82 14.78
C LYS A 69 -6.92 17.12 13.28
N TYR A 70 -7.79 16.46 12.52
CA TYR A 70 -8.00 16.79 11.12
C TYR A 70 -8.41 18.27 10.93
N PHE A 71 -9.39 18.76 11.69
CA PHE A 71 -9.81 20.16 11.59
C PHE A 71 -8.70 21.14 11.99
N GLU A 72 -7.91 20.82 13.02
CA GLU A 72 -6.74 21.61 13.39
C GLU A 72 -5.72 21.69 12.25
N PHE A 73 -5.38 20.55 11.63
CA PHE A 73 -4.42 20.51 10.52
C PHE A 73 -4.94 21.21 9.27
N SER A 74 -6.20 20.99 8.88
CA SER A 74 -6.82 21.66 7.74
C SER A 74 -6.85 23.18 7.93
N SER A 75 -7.25 23.64 9.13
CA SER A 75 -7.24 25.06 9.48
C SER A 75 -5.83 25.66 9.48
N LYS A 76 -4.85 24.96 10.07
CA LYS A 76 -3.46 25.40 10.11
C LYS A 76 -2.87 25.52 8.70
N LEU A 77 -3.11 24.54 7.83
CA LEU A 77 -2.69 24.56 6.43
C LEU A 77 -3.25 25.77 5.69
N LYS A 78 -4.57 26.01 5.81
CA LYS A 78 -5.27 27.12 5.14
C LYS A 78 -4.75 28.50 5.57
N ASN A 79 -4.28 28.62 6.81
CA ASN A 79 -3.77 29.88 7.37
C ASN A 79 -2.25 30.05 7.24
N LEU A 80 -1.54 29.12 6.57
CA LEU A 80 -0.12 29.30 6.32
C LEU A 80 0.12 30.48 5.35
N PRO A 81 1.01 31.42 5.68
CA PRO A 81 1.31 32.53 4.79
C PRO A 81 2.11 32.05 3.57
N HIS A 82 1.60 32.35 2.37
CA HIS A 82 2.23 31.99 1.10
C HIS A 82 3.21 33.05 0.57
N THR A 83 3.49 34.10 1.36
CA THR A 83 4.37 35.20 0.95
C THR A 83 5.78 34.70 0.69
N GLY A 84 6.31 35.01 -0.50
CA GLY A 84 7.67 34.61 -0.90
C GLY A 84 7.82 33.14 -1.24
N TRP A 85 6.71 32.40 -1.39
CA TRP A 85 6.76 31.00 -1.83
C TRP A 85 7.31 30.89 -3.24
N SER A 86 8.23 29.95 -3.39
CA SER A 86 8.68 29.48 -4.69
C SER A 86 7.71 28.44 -5.25
N LYS A 87 7.90 28.05 -6.52
CA LYS A 87 7.06 27.04 -7.16
C LYS A 87 7.03 25.72 -6.40
N SER A 88 8.17 25.25 -5.90
CA SER A 88 8.17 23.96 -5.20
C SER A 88 7.53 24.07 -3.80
N ASP A 89 7.37 25.28 -3.22
CA ASP A 89 6.74 25.43 -1.90
C ASP A 89 5.23 25.31 -2.11
N SER A 90 4.74 25.80 -3.26
CA SER A 90 3.39 25.55 -3.73
C SER A 90 3.15 24.07 -4.03
N VAL A 91 4.12 23.33 -4.58
CA VAL A 91 4.01 21.87 -4.78
C VAL A 91 3.90 21.17 -3.43
N ASP A 92 4.80 21.46 -2.50
CA ASP A 92 4.80 20.87 -1.16
C ASP A 92 3.50 21.15 -0.41
N TYR A 93 2.95 22.36 -0.59
CA TYR A 93 1.63 22.71 -0.08
C TYR A 93 0.51 21.86 -0.68
N LEU A 94 0.50 21.66 -2.00
CA LEU A 94 -0.51 20.84 -2.66
C LEU A 94 -0.41 19.36 -2.25
N LEU A 95 0.81 18.84 -2.08
CA LEU A 95 1.03 17.48 -1.59
C LEU A 95 0.54 17.33 -0.14
N LEU A 96 0.89 18.28 0.74
CA LEU A 96 0.43 18.26 2.13
C LEU A 96 -1.09 18.48 2.24
N HIS A 97 -1.66 19.34 1.38
CA HIS A 97 -3.11 19.49 1.25
C HIS A 97 -3.76 18.17 0.90
N SER A 98 -3.28 17.50 -0.15
CA SER A 98 -3.80 16.20 -0.58
C SER A 98 -3.73 15.15 0.53
N ALA A 99 -2.60 15.07 1.25
CA ALA A 99 -2.43 14.16 2.37
C ALA A 99 -3.40 14.44 3.54
N ILE A 100 -3.66 15.72 3.85
CA ILE A 100 -4.62 16.12 4.90
C ILE A 100 -6.06 15.82 4.45
N GLU A 101 -6.42 16.15 3.22
CA GLU A 101 -7.76 15.89 2.68
C GLU A 101 -8.02 14.38 2.50
N ARG A 102 -6.97 13.54 2.39
CA ARG A 102 -7.11 12.08 2.47
C ARG A 102 -7.69 11.61 3.80
N VAL A 103 -7.38 12.28 4.91
CA VAL A 103 -7.99 11.99 6.22
C VAL A 103 -9.49 12.29 6.19
N ASN A 104 -9.87 13.44 5.61
CA ASN A 104 -11.28 13.80 5.42
C ASN A 104 -12.02 12.77 4.58
N TRP A 105 -11.39 12.35 3.47
CA TRP A 105 -11.92 11.33 2.58
C TRP A 105 -12.25 10.05 3.33
N GLU A 106 -11.30 9.51 4.09
CA GLU A 106 -11.47 8.27 4.84
C GLU A 106 -12.51 8.39 5.96
N MET A 107 -12.48 9.47 6.74
CA MET A 107 -13.28 9.60 7.96
C MET A 107 -14.67 10.18 7.75
N ASN A 108 -14.83 11.13 6.84
CA ASN A 108 -16.05 11.93 6.70
C ASN A 108 -16.83 11.63 5.41
N ILE A 109 -16.14 11.23 4.32
CA ILE A 109 -16.79 10.94 3.03
C ILE A 109 -17.04 9.45 2.86
N LEU A 110 -15.98 8.64 2.90
CA LEU A 110 -16.10 7.18 2.95
C LEU A 110 -16.73 6.72 4.27
N LYS A 111 -16.39 7.43 5.36
CA LYS A 111 -16.76 7.08 6.74
C LYS A 111 -16.39 5.62 7.05
N LEU A 112 -15.16 5.23 6.71
CA LEU A 112 -14.71 3.84 6.79
C LEU A 112 -15.04 3.17 8.14
N PRO A 113 -14.79 3.80 9.31
CA PRO A 113 -15.09 3.18 10.59
C PRO A 113 -16.59 2.98 10.87
N ASN A 114 -17.47 3.73 10.21
CA ASN A 114 -18.92 3.70 10.43
C ASN A 114 -19.66 2.82 9.42
N ARG A 115 -19.14 2.74 8.19
CA ARG A 115 -19.82 2.11 7.04
C ARG A 115 -19.23 0.78 6.61
N ASN A 116 -17.95 0.52 6.89
CA ASN A 116 -17.21 -0.61 6.31
C ASN A 116 -16.82 -1.64 7.37
N PRO A 117 -17.53 -2.77 7.51
CA PRO A 117 -17.11 -3.89 8.34
C PRO A 117 -15.70 -4.42 8.03
N ASP A 118 -15.31 -4.51 6.76
CA ASP A 118 -14.00 -5.03 6.34
C ASP A 118 -12.83 -4.14 6.82
N PHE A 119 -13.10 -2.87 7.09
CA PHE A 119 -12.14 -1.95 7.72
C PHE A 119 -11.55 -2.57 9.00
N TYR A 120 -12.37 -3.19 9.85
CA TYR A 120 -11.93 -3.77 11.12
C TYR A 120 -11.22 -5.10 10.95
N VAL A 121 -11.47 -5.83 9.85
CA VAL A 121 -10.66 -6.99 9.48
C VAL A 121 -9.25 -6.54 9.08
N HIS A 122 -9.12 -5.42 8.35
CA HIS A 122 -7.82 -4.80 8.08
C HIS A 122 -7.15 -4.26 9.35
N GLN A 123 -7.88 -3.63 10.28
CA GLN A 123 -7.33 -3.13 11.55
C GLN A 123 -7.04 -4.25 12.57
N THR A 124 -7.26 -5.51 12.22
CA THR A 124 -6.88 -6.69 13.02
C THR A 124 -5.88 -7.54 12.24
N LEU A 125 -6.38 -8.43 11.36
CA LEU A 125 -5.56 -9.31 10.54
C LEU A 125 -4.59 -8.54 9.65
N GLY A 126 -5.04 -7.45 9.02
CA GLY A 126 -4.17 -6.61 8.20
C GLY A 126 -3.00 -6.04 9.03
N ALA A 127 -3.28 -5.57 10.24
CA ALA A 127 -2.25 -5.06 11.13
C ALA A 127 -1.23 -6.14 11.49
N ALA A 128 -1.63 -7.38 11.77
CA ALA A 128 -0.66 -8.46 11.97
C ALA A 128 0.10 -8.79 10.66
N TYR A 129 -0.62 -8.85 9.54
CA TYR A 129 -0.11 -9.22 8.22
C TYR A 129 1.03 -8.30 7.74
N GLU A 130 0.97 -6.99 7.98
CA GLU A 130 2.05 -6.06 7.62
C GLU A 130 3.42 -6.47 8.20
N LEU A 131 3.47 -7.05 9.41
CA LEU A 131 4.72 -7.54 10.02
C LEU A 131 5.13 -8.92 9.54
N LEU A 132 4.15 -9.75 9.16
CA LEU A 132 4.39 -11.10 8.63
C LEU A 132 4.90 -11.06 7.19
N LEU A 133 4.60 -9.98 6.45
CA LEU A 133 4.98 -9.81 5.07
C LEU A 133 6.48 -9.44 4.90
N ILE A 134 7.09 -8.86 5.93
CA ILE A 134 8.49 -8.42 5.91
C ILE A 134 9.41 -9.62 5.65
N HIS A 135 10.20 -9.53 4.57
CA HIS A 135 10.99 -10.65 4.06
C HIS A 135 12.17 -11.04 4.95
N SER A 136 12.85 -10.06 5.55
CA SER A 136 13.98 -10.31 6.46
C SER A 136 13.56 -11.23 7.62
N PRO A 137 14.48 -12.01 8.24
CA PRO A 137 14.13 -12.96 9.31
C PRO A 137 13.39 -12.35 10.50
N ILE A 138 12.53 -13.13 11.18
CA ILE A 138 11.77 -12.65 12.35
C ILE A 138 12.72 -12.49 13.53
N ASP A 139 13.05 -11.24 13.87
CA ASP A 139 13.75 -10.93 15.09
C ASP A 139 12.81 -10.91 16.32
N ARG A 140 13.39 -10.85 17.52
CA ARG A 140 12.62 -10.82 18.77
C ARG A 140 11.64 -9.64 18.81
N LYS A 141 12.08 -8.46 18.39
CA LYS A 141 11.26 -7.24 18.47
C LYS A 141 10.03 -7.36 17.57
N ARG A 142 10.19 -7.90 16.36
CA ARG A 142 9.09 -8.16 15.43
C ARG A 142 8.16 -9.24 15.97
N ALA A 143 8.68 -10.32 16.54
CA ALA A 143 7.87 -11.34 17.20
C ALA A 143 7.00 -10.76 18.34
N GLU A 144 7.58 -9.93 19.20
CA GLU A 144 6.86 -9.23 20.27
C GLU A 144 5.78 -8.29 19.73
N ASN A 145 6.07 -7.54 18.66
CA ASN A 145 5.09 -6.67 18.01
C ASN A 145 3.95 -7.46 17.33
N ILE A 146 4.23 -8.62 16.73
CA ILE A 146 3.18 -9.50 16.19
C ILE A 146 2.24 -9.96 17.30
N ILE A 147 2.79 -10.45 18.43
CA ILE A 147 2.01 -10.86 19.61
C ILE A 147 1.17 -9.69 20.14
N LEU A 148 1.75 -8.49 20.20
CA LEU A 148 1.05 -7.30 20.65
C LEU A 148 -0.14 -6.95 19.75
N ARG A 149 0.02 -7.02 18.42
CA ARG A 149 -1.07 -6.77 17.46
C ARG A 149 -2.16 -7.83 17.57
N LEU A 150 -1.82 -9.11 17.72
CA LEU A 150 -2.81 -10.17 17.95
C LEU A 150 -3.63 -9.94 19.22
N ASN A 151 -2.97 -9.53 20.31
CA ASN A 151 -3.65 -9.24 21.58
C ASN A 151 -4.57 -8.01 21.51
N SER A 152 -4.42 -7.11 20.53
CA SER A 152 -5.31 -5.95 20.37
C SER A 152 -6.63 -6.28 19.69
N PHE A 153 -6.79 -7.47 19.10
CA PHE A 153 -7.95 -7.80 18.25
C PHE A 153 -9.27 -7.61 18.96
N ASN A 154 -9.40 -8.11 20.20
CA ASN A 154 -10.64 -7.96 20.95
C ASN A 154 -11.03 -6.47 21.12
N ARG A 155 -10.08 -5.60 21.51
CA ARG A 155 -10.35 -4.15 21.65
C ARG A 155 -10.79 -3.53 20.31
N THR A 156 -10.13 -3.90 19.22
CA THR A 156 -10.49 -3.43 17.87
C THR A 156 -11.90 -3.89 17.48
N ILE A 157 -12.27 -5.14 17.77
CA ILE A 157 -13.60 -5.68 17.48
C ILE A 157 -14.70 -5.03 18.36
N GLN A 158 -14.42 -4.76 19.63
CA GLN A 158 -15.37 -4.01 20.47
C GLN A 158 -15.61 -2.60 19.89
N SER A 159 -14.55 -1.96 19.40
CA SER A 159 -14.66 -0.67 18.71
C SER A 159 -15.47 -0.79 17.42
N ALA A 160 -15.31 -1.88 16.66
CA ALA A 160 -16.10 -2.16 15.46
C ALA A 160 -17.61 -2.15 15.76
N LYS A 161 -18.04 -2.92 16.77
CA LYS A 161 -19.45 -3.03 17.17
C LYS A 161 -20.02 -1.70 17.67
N ALA A 162 -19.19 -0.84 18.27
CA ALA A 162 -19.61 0.49 18.73
C ALA A 162 -19.72 1.52 17.58
N ASN A 163 -18.85 1.43 16.58
CA ASN A 163 -18.73 2.45 15.54
C ASN A 163 -19.62 2.20 14.31
N LEU A 164 -19.91 0.93 13.98
CA LEU A 164 -20.68 0.53 12.80
C LEU A 164 -22.17 0.83 12.96
N ASN A 165 -22.55 2.09 12.75
CA ASN A 165 -23.92 2.59 12.89
C ASN A 165 -24.66 2.80 11.55
N GLU A 166 -23.94 2.79 10.43
CA GLU A 166 -24.51 2.76 9.07
C GLU A 166 -23.76 1.74 8.18
N PRO A 167 -23.53 0.49 8.65
CA PRO A 167 -22.76 -0.50 7.91
C PRO A 167 -23.42 -0.86 6.58
N VAL A 168 -22.57 -1.17 5.60
CA VAL A 168 -22.98 -1.53 4.24
C VAL A 168 -22.87 -3.04 4.04
N MET A 169 -23.95 -3.65 3.55
CA MET A 169 -24.11 -5.09 3.38
C MET A 169 -23.01 -5.72 2.52
N SER A 170 -22.68 -5.11 1.37
CA SER A 170 -21.63 -5.62 0.48
C SER A 170 -20.23 -5.57 1.09
N PHE A 171 -19.98 -4.65 2.02
CA PHE A 171 -18.72 -4.62 2.76
C PHE A 171 -18.70 -5.68 3.88
N ALA A 172 -19.85 -5.99 4.47
CA ALA A 172 -20.00 -7.14 5.36
C ALA A 172 -19.78 -8.47 4.62
N ASP A 173 -20.25 -8.61 3.38
CA ASP A 173 -19.98 -9.78 2.53
C ASP A 173 -18.48 -10.03 2.35
N ILE A 174 -17.71 -8.97 2.05
CA ILE A 174 -16.26 -9.05 1.92
C ILE A 174 -15.63 -9.46 3.26
N ALA A 175 -16.02 -8.80 4.36
CA ALA A 175 -15.51 -9.12 5.69
C ALA A 175 -15.78 -10.58 6.08
N LEU A 176 -17.00 -11.08 5.84
CA LEU A 176 -17.38 -12.47 6.11
C LEU A 176 -16.57 -13.46 5.27
N GLY A 177 -16.35 -13.17 3.99
CA GLY A 177 -15.48 -13.98 3.14
C GLY A 177 -14.03 -14.02 3.65
N ARG A 178 -13.51 -12.90 4.16
CA ARG A 178 -12.18 -12.88 4.80
C ARG A 178 -12.12 -13.61 6.14
N LEU A 179 -13.26 -13.76 6.82
CA LEU A 179 -13.38 -14.47 8.10
C LEU A 179 -13.77 -15.95 7.92
N GLU A 180 -13.91 -16.42 6.69
CA GLU A 180 -14.11 -17.84 6.40
C GLU A 180 -12.91 -18.67 6.90
N ASP A 181 -13.23 -19.77 7.60
CA ASP A 181 -12.29 -20.68 8.26
C ASP A 181 -11.18 -20.01 9.07
N ILE A 182 -11.48 -18.86 9.69
CA ILE A 182 -10.46 -18.01 10.31
C ILE A 182 -9.73 -18.71 11.45
N ASN A 183 -10.43 -19.54 12.23
CA ASN A 183 -9.82 -20.38 13.26
C ASN A 183 -8.72 -21.30 12.70
N SER A 184 -9.04 -22.09 11.66
CA SER A 184 -8.12 -23.03 11.00
C SER A 184 -6.92 -22.30 10.39
N ARG A 185 -7.16 -21.14 9.78
CA ARG A 185 -6.12 -20.31 9.17
C ARG A 185 -5.16 -19.74 10.21
N LEU A 186 -5.68 -19.23 11.33
CA LEU A 186 -4.84 -18.70 12.41
C LEU A 186 -4.06 -19.80 13.13
N TYR A 187 -4.59 -21.02 13.27
CA TYR A 187 -3.81 -22.16 13.76
C TYR A 187 -2.65 -22.52 12.83
N LYS A 188 -2.87 -22.58 11.51
CA LYS A 188 -1.79 -22.84 10.54
C LYS A 188 -0.71 -21.75 10.60
N MET A 189 -1.11 -20.48 10.72
CA MET A 189 -0.17 -19.37 10.90
C MET A 189 0.65 -19.56 12.18
N ARG A 190 -0.01 -19.81 13.32
CA ARG A 190 0.64 -20.04 14.62
C ARG A 190 1.65 -21.18 14.55
N ASP A 191 1.27 -22.31 13.98
CA ASP A 191 2.12 -23.50 13.93
C ASP A 191 3.39 -23.24 13.12
N ALA A 192 3.27 -22.56 11.96
CA ALA A 192 4.41 -22.12 11.18
C ALA A 192 5.27 -21.07 11.91
N LEU A 193 4.66 -20.15 12.66
CA LEU A 193 5.39 -19.13 13.42
C LEU A 193 6.13 -19.71 14.63
N ASN A 194 5.63 -20.76 15.26
CA ASN A 194 6.30 -21.44 16.39
C ASN A 194 7.69 -22.00 16.01
N GLU A 195 7.94 -22.26 14.72
CA GLU A 195 9.23 -22.69 14.19
C GLU A 195 10.19 -21.51 13.96
N LEU A 196 9.66 -20.29 13.81
CA LEU A 196 10.42 -19.08 13.45
C LEU A 196 10.64 -18.14 14.64
N PHE A 197 9.78 -18.22 15.66
CA PHE A 197 9.82 -17.34 16.83
C PHE A 197 10.91 -17.77 17.82
N PRO A 198 11.41 -16.82 18.65
CA PRO A 198 12.14 -17.19 19.85
C PRO A 198 11.32 -18.13 20.74
N VAL A 199 11.89 -19.26 21.14
CA VAL A 199 11.17 -20.37 21.82
C VAL A 199 10.42 -19.92 23.08
N ASP A 200 10.97 -18.97 23.83
CA ASP A 200 10.34 -18.41 25.04
C ASP A 200 9.06 -17.60 24.76
N LEU A 201 8.84 -17.17 23.52
CA LEU A 201 7.63 -16.45 23.10
C LEU A 201 6.52 -17.38 22.60
N ASN A 202 6.78 -18.66 22.35
CA ASN A 202 5.80 -19.58 21.77
C ASN A 202 4.52 -19.70 22.63
N ALA A 203 4.66 -19.73 23.96
CA ALA A 203 3.49 -19.75 24.85
C ALA A 203 2.63 -18.48 24.74
N GLN A 204 3.28 -17.31 24.59
CA GLN A 204 2.60 -16.03 24.42
C GLN A 204 1.93 -15.94 23.05
N LEU A 205 2.61 -16.40 21.99
CA LEU A 205 2.03 -16.49 20.64
C LEU A 205 0.78 -17.38 20.64
N ASN A 206 0.86 -18.58 21.23
CA ASN A 206 -0.27 -19.50 21.31
C ASN A 206 -1.46 -18.83 22.02
N SER A 207 -1.25 -18.21 23.18
CA SER A 207 -2.31 -17.50 23.90
C SER A 207 -2.89 -16.33 23.10
N ALA A 208 -2.05 -15.55 22.43
CA ALA A 208 -2.50 -14.40 21.64
C ALA A 208 -3.34 -14.85 20.43
N VAL A 209 -2.99 -15.97 19.80
CA VAL A 209 -3.76 -16.56 18.69
C VAL A 209 -5.13 -17.06 19.16
N GLU A 210 -5.22 -17.74 20.31
CA GLU A 210 -6.54 -18.16 20.85
C GLU A 210 -7.46 -16.96 21.10
N LEU A 211 -6.93 -15.89 21.72
CA LEU A 211 -7.66 -14.66 21.97
C LEU A 211 -8.09 -13.96 20.66
N ALA A 212 -7.20 -13.94 19.66
CA ALA A 212 -7.49 -13.38 18.34
C ALA A 212 -8.59 -14.17 17.61
N ILE A 213 -8.55 -15.51 17.65
CA ILE A 213 -9.59 -16.37 17.07
C ILE A 213 -10.94 -16.08 17.71
N MET A 214 -11.01 -16.04 19.06
CA MET A 214 -12.25 -15.76 19.76
C MET A 214 -12.84 -14.40 19.37
N ALA A 215 -12.01 -13.35 19.25
CA ALA A 215 -12.46 -12.03 18.84
C ALA A 215 -13.01 -12.00 17.40
N LEU A 216 -12.35 -12.69 16.46
CA LEU A 216 -12.75 -12.69 15.05
C LEU A 216 -13.98 -13.57 14.79
N GLU A 217 -14.13 -14.71 15.48
CA GLU A 217 -15.36 -15.53 15.41
C GLU A 217 -16.56 -14.80 16.04
N ASP A 218 -16.34 -14.09 17.16
CA ASP A 218 -17.37 -13.21 17.76
C ASP A 218 -17.78 -12.07 16.80
N TYR A 219 -16.83 -11.52 16.05
CA TYR A 219 -17.13 -10.51 15.05
C TYR A 219 -17.89 -11.09 13.86
N LYS A 220 -17.45 -12.24 13.34
CA LYS A 220 -18.12 -12.96 12.24
C LYS A 220 -19.59 -13.23 12.59
N LYS A 221 -19.85 -13.80 13.77
CA LYS A 221 -21.21 -14.07 14.25
C LYS A 221 -22.05 -12.79 14.32
N TRP A 222 -21.50 -11.72 14.89
CA TRP A 222 -22.19 -10.44 14.96
C TRP A 222 -22.51 -9.88 13.57
N LEU A 223 -21.59 -10.00 12.60
CA LEU A 223 -21.85 -9.59 11.22
C LEU A 223 -22.97 -10.42 10.58
N GLU A 224 -23.01 -11.74 10.79
CA GLU A 224 -24.08 -12.60 10.28
C GLU A 224 -25.47 -12.20 10.83
N GLU A 225 -25.53 -11.83 12.12
CA GLU A 225 -26.76 -11.39 12.79
C GLU A 225 -27.22 -10.00 12.32
N GLU A 226 -26.29 -9.05 12.15
CA GLU A 226 -26.61 -7.66 11.78
C GLU A 226 -26.79 -7.44 10.27
N LYS A 227 -26.17 -8.27 9.43
CA LYS A 227 -26.15 -8.12 7.96
C LYS A 227 -27.53 -7.88 7.34
N PRO A 228 -28.63 -8.56 7.74
CA PRO A 228 -29.96 -8.32 7.19
C PRO A 228 -30.49 -6.89 7.39
N TYR A 229 -29.95 -6.13 8.35
CA TYR A 229 -30.36 -4.77 8.68
C TYR A 229 -29.44 -3.70 8.09
N MET A 230 -28.37 -4.09 7.41
CA MET A 230 -27.37 -3.19 6.83
C MET A 230 -27.86 -2.48 5.56
N GLN A 231 -27.28 -1.32 5.27
CA GLN A 231 -27.60 -0.57 4.07
C GLN A 231 -27.05 -1.25 2.81
N THR A 232 -27.76 -1.14 1.69
CA THR A 232 -27.29 -1.67 0.39
C THR A 232 -26.56 -0.62 -0.44
N SER A 233 -26.69 0.67 -0.11
CA SER A 233 -26.02 1.75 -0.82
C SER A 233 -24.55 1.86 -0.40
N PHE A 234 -23.64 1.53 -1.31
CA PHE A 234 -22.19 1.55 -1.10
C PHE A 234 -21.47 2.72 -1.78
N ASN A 235 -22.14 3.47 -2.66
CA ASN A 235 -21.50 4.50 -3.48
C ASN A 235 -21.20 5.78 -2.68
N VAL A 236 -20.24 6.57 -3.19
CA VAL A 236 -19.79 7.85 -2.62
C VAL A 236 -20.48 9.07 -3.25
N GLY A 237 -21.39 8.85 -4.19
CA GLY A 237 -22.01 9.90 -4.99
C GLY A 237 -21.03 10.60 -5.94
N ARG A 238 -21.57 11.48 -6.80
CA ARG A 238 -20.78 12.25 -7.76
C ARG A 238 -19.87 13.25 -7.05
N GLU A 239 -20.40 13.93 -6.03
CA GLU A 239 -19.70 14.95 -5.26
C GLU A 239 -18.52 14.36 -4.48
N GLY A 240 -18.70 13.16 -3.90
CA GLY A 240 -17.61 12.44 -3.26
C GLY A 240 -16.52 12.06 -4.25
N TYR A 241 -16.89 11.54 -5.42
CA TYR A 241 -15.92 11.16 -6.44
C TYR A 241 -15.17 12.38 -7.02
N GLU A 242 -15.85 13.50 -7.28
CA GLU A 242 -15.20 14.76 -7.67
C GLU A 242 -14.26 15.30 -6.58
N TYR A 243 -14.66 15.20 -5.33
CA TYR A 243 -13.82 15.60 -4.20
C TYR A 243 -12.54 14.77 -4.17
N PHE A 244 -12.62 13.46 -4.37
CA PHE A 244 -11.46 12.57 -4.46
C PHE A 244 -10.52 12.97 -5.60
N LEU A 245 -11.05 13.09 -6.82
CA LEU A 245 -10.27 13.44 -8.00
C LEU A 245 -9.53 14.76 -7.81
N LYS A 246 -10.22 15.79 -7.34
CA LYS A 246 -9.67 17.14 -7.22
C LYS A 246 -8.70 17.32 -6.06
N ASN A 247 -9.07 16.82 -4.87
CA ASN A 247 -8.35 17.15 -3.64
C ASN A 247 -7.33 16.10 -3.23
N ILE A 248 -7.50 14.84 -3.66
CA ILE A 248 -6.61 13.74 -3.30
C ILE A 248 -5.77 13.34 -4.52
N ALA A 249 -6.40 12.88 -5.60
CA ALA A 249 -5.67 12.42 -6.80
C ALA A 249 -5.06 13.58 -7.62
N LEU A 250 -5.44 14.82 -7.32
CA LEU A 250 -5.01 16.04 -8.03
C LEU A 250 -5.26 15.99 -9.55
N ILE A 251 -6.30 15.26 -9.96
CA ILE A 251 -6.75 15.12 -11.35
C ILE A 251 -7.69 16.29 -11.68
N PRO A 252 -7.37 17.11 -12.71
CA PRO A 252 -8.14 18.31 -13.02
C PRO A 252 -9.37 18.03 -13.90
N TYR A 253 -9.69 16.76 -14.16
CA TYR A 253 -10.78 16.34 -15.03
C TYR A 253 -11.99 15.89 -14.22
N SER A 254 -13.16 16.20 -14.77
CA SER A 254 -14.45 15.71 -14.27
C SER A 254 -14.60 14.18 -14.47
N PRO A 255 -15.48 13.52 -13.70
CA PRO A 255 -15.78 12.11 -13.90
C PRO A 255 -16.25 11.78 -15.32
N GLU A 256 -17.01 12.68 -15.94
CA GLU A 256 -17.52 12.52 -17.29
C GLU A 256 -16.40 12.62 -18.35
N GLU A 257 -15.45 13.53 -18.18
CA GLU A 257 -14.27 13.63 -19.06
C GLU A 257 -13.39 12.38 -18.93
N LEU A 258 -13.14 11.91 -17.69
CA LEU A 258 -12.39 10.68 -17.45
C LEU A 258 -13.07 9.46 -18.07
N LEU A 259 -14.41 9.40 -18.04
CA LEU A 259 -15.15 8.33 -18.69
C LEU A 259 -14.99 8.35 -20.22
N ILE A 260 -14.94 9.53 -20.83
CA ILE A 260 -14.69 9.66 -22.28
C ILE A 260 -13.27 9.20 -22.61
N MET A 261 -12.27 9.66 -21.86
CA MET A 261 -10.88 9.25 -22.04
C MET A 261 -10.72 7.73 -21.83
N GLY A 262 -11.30 7.19 -20.77
CA GLY A 262 -11.26 5.76 -20.47
C GLY A 262 -11.90 4.89 -21.55
N LYS A 263 -13.00 5.35 -22.17
CA LYS A 263 -13.60 4.64 -23.33
C LYS A 263 -12.69 4.63 -24.55
N GLN A 264 -12.07 5.76 -24.86
CA GLN A 264 -11.11 5.85 -25.97
C GLN A 264 -9.92 4.91 -25.75
N GLU A 265 -9.40 4.88 -24.52
CA GLU A 265 -8.27 4.03 -24.14
C GLU A 265 -8.63 2.55 -24.09
N TRP A 266 -9.86 2.21 -23.70
CA TRP A 266 -10.40 0.86 -23.81
C TRP A 266 -10.47 0.39 -25.26
N ASP A 267 -11.09 1.17 -26.14
CA ASP A 267 -11.24 0.82 -27.57
C ASP A 267 -9.86 0.65 -28.22
N ARG A 268 -8.90 1.53 -27.89
CA ARG A 268 -7.52 1.46 -28.36
C ARG A 268 -6.81 0.20 -27.86
N SER A 269 -6.93 -0.11 -26.57
CA SER A 269 -6.28 -1.29 -25.96
C SER A 269 -6.82 -2.59 -26.52
N VAL A 270 -8.14 -2.70 -26.68
CA VAL A 270 -8.79 -3.88 -27.30
C VAL A 270 -8.39 -4.02 -28.76
N ALA A 271 -8.34 -2.93 -29.53
CA ALA A 271 -7.89 -2.99 -30.92
C ALA A 271 -6.44 -3.49 -31.03
N PHE A 272 -5.54 -2.97 -30.18
CA PHE A 272 -4.14 -3.39 -30.18
C PHE A 272 -3.96 -4.85 -29.75
N ASP A 273 -4.70 -5.33 -28.73
CA ASP A 273 -4.71 -6.73 -28.35
C ASP A 273 -5.15 -7.64 -29.51
N ILE A 274 -6.22 -7.28 -30.22
CA ILE A 274 -6.69 -8.03 -31.41
C ILE A 274 -5.63 -8.02 -32.52
N TYR A 275 -5.01 -6.87 -32.79
CA TYR A 275 -3.97 -6.76 -33.83
C TYR A 275 -2.75 -7.60 -33.50
N GLU A 276 -2.29 -7.58 -32.25
CA GLU A 276 -1.15 -8.37 -31.81
C GLU A 276 -1.48 -9.87 -31.78
N LYS A 277 -2.68 -10.28 -31.36
CA LYS A 277 -3.14 -11.68 -31.49
C LYS A 277 -3.15 -12.13 -32.95
N GLN A 278 -3.64 -11.31 -33.87
CA GLN A 278 -3.67 -11.67 -35.29
C GLN A 278 -2.27 -11.70 -35.92
N ARG A 279 -1.39 -10.76 -35.56
CA ARG A 279 0.01 -10.71 -35.99
C ARG A 279 0.76 -11.96 -35.53
N ASN A 280 0.51 -12.39 -34.29
CA ASN A 280 1.25 -13.45 -33.61
C ASN A 280 0.56 -14.82 -33.67
N LYS A 281 -0.55 -14.97 -34.42
CA LYS A 281 -1.36 -16.21 -34.48
C LYS A 281 -0.61 -17.48 -34.88
N SER A 282 0.56 -17.35 -35.49
CA SER A 282 1.40 -18.46 -35.94
C SER A 282 2.57 -18.74 -35.00
N LEU A 283 2.73 -17.95 -33.93
CA LEU A 283 3.71 -18.20 -32.88
C LEU A 283 3.13 -19.18 -31.84
N PRO A 284 3.99 -20.00 -31.19
CA PRO A 284 3.53 -20.83 -30.08
C PRO A 284 3.05 -19.95 -28.92
N GLU A 285 1.98 -20.39 -28.25
CA GLU A 285 1.51 -19.78 -27.01
C GLU A 285 2.58 -19.91 -25.91
N LEU A 286 2.67 -18.88 -25.07
CA LEU A 286 3.52 -18.94 -23.89
C LEU A 286 2.97 -19.98 -22.91
N THR A 287 3.85 -20.90 -22.50
CA THR A 287 3.55 -21.89 -21.48
C THR A 287 3.76 -21.31 -20.09
N ILE A 288 3.01 -21.83 -19.14
CA ILE A 288 3.24 -21.54 -17.72
C ILE A 288 4.56 -22.22 -17.32
N PHE A 289 5.39 -21.56 -16.51
CA PHE A 289 6.57 -22.17 -15.90
C PHE A 289 6.19 -23.46 -15.16
N SER A 290 7.09 -24.44 -15.17
CA SER A 290 6.85 -25.76 -14.59
C SER A 290 6.89 -25.79 -13.07
N SER A 291 7.50 -24.77 -12.46
CA SER A 291 7.65 -24.63 -11.01
C SER A 291 7.87 -23.16 -10.63
N ALA A 292 7.62 -22.84 -9.35
CA ALA A 292 7.99 -21.54 -8.82
C ALA A 292 9.51 -21.29 -8.86
N GLU A 293 10.37 -22.32 -8.74
CA GLU A 293 11.83 -22.17 -8.92
C GLU A 293 12.20 -21.71 -10.32
N GLU A 294 11.59 -22.30 -11.35
CA GLU A 294 11.82 -21.86 -12.74
C GLU A 294 11.36 -20.41 -12.93
N GLN A 295 10.19 -20.07 -12.40
CA GLN A 295 9.66 -18.70 -12.48
C GLN A 295 10.60 -17.69 -11.79
N MET A 296 11.18 -18.03 -10.64
CA MET A 296 12.13 -17.17 -9.91
C MET A 296 13.43 -16.97 -10.71
N GLU A 297 13.95 -18.02 -11.35
CA GLU A 297 15.17 -17.88 -12.16
C GLU A 297 14.93 -17.05 -13.43
N GLU A 298 13.77 -17.20 -14.07
CA GLU A 298 13.38 -16.38 -15.22
C GLU A 298 13.05 -14.93 -14.81
N GLU A 299 12.56 -14.71 -13.59
CA GLU A 299 12.39 -13.39 -13.02
C GLU A 299 13.73 -12.68 -12.83
N ARG A 300 14.70 -13.33 -12.16
CA ARG A 300 16.04 -12.76 -11.96
C ARG A 300 16.70 -12.33 -13.27
N LYS A 301 16.65 -13.18 -14.30
CA LYS A 301 17.15 -12.83 -15.65
C LYS A 301 16.37 -11.69 -16.28
N GLY A 302 15.04 -11.69 -16.12
CA GLY A 302 14.17 -10.66 -16.66
C GLY A 302 14.44 -9.29 -16.04
N GLU A 303 14.67 -9.24 -14.73
CA GLU A 303 14.94 -8.02 -13.98
C GLU A 303 16.29 -7.41 -14.39
N GLU A 304 17.35 -8.22 -14.45
CA GLU A 304 18.67 -7.83 -14.97
C GLU A 304 18.56 -7.29 -16.40
N ALA A 305 17.87 -8.02 -17.29
CA ALA A 305 17.69 -7.61 -18.68
C ALA A 305 16.90 -6.29 -18.83
N ILE A 306 15.93 -6.03 -17.95
CA ILE A 306 15.19 -4.77 -17.93
C ILE A 306 16.11 -3.62 -17.52
N ARG A 307 16.94 -3.79 -16.48
CA ARG A 307 17.91 -2.78 -16.06
C ARG A 307 18.92 -2.46 -17.16
N ASP A 308 19.49 -3.50 -17.76
CA ASP A 308 20.43 -3.38 -18.89
C ASP A 308 19.77 -2.63 -20.04
N PHE A 309 18.52 -2.98 -20.39
CA PHE A 309 17.78 -2.29 -21.44
C PHE A 309 17.55 -0.81 -21.12
N ILE A 310 17.16 -0.46 -19.89
CA ILE A 310 16.97 0.92 -19.45
C ILE A 310 18.27 1.73 -19.60
N TYR A 311 19.40 1.13 -19.18
CA TYR A 311 20.72 1.73 -19.29
C TYR A 311 21.16 1.90 -20.75
N GLU A 312 21.17 0.80 -21.53
CA GLU A 312 21.61 0.79 -22.93
C GLU A 312 20.81 1.73 -23.83
N LYS A 313 19.49 1.86 -23.56
CA LYS A 313 18.61 2.76 -24.31
C LYS A 313 18.62 4.18 -23.79
N ASN A 314 19.40 4.49 -22.75
CA ASN A 314 19.47 5.80 -22.10
C ASN A 314 18.08 6.34 -21.72
N ILE A 315 17.24 5.50 -21.10
CA ILE A 315 15.86 5.91 -20.73
C ILE A 315 15.89 6.78 -19.47
N PHE A 316 16.49 6.28 -18.38
CA PHE A 316 16.85 7.06 -17.17
C PHE A 316 17.89 6.29 -16.34
N THR A 317 18.46 6.96 -15.34
CA THR A 317 19.45 6.37 -14.43
C THR A 317 18.77 5.68 -13.26
N ILE A 318 19.07 4.40 -13.06
CA ILE A 318 18.80 3.69 -11.81
C ILE A 318 20.05 3.83 -10.93
N PRO A 319 19.96 4.40 -9.72
CA PRO A 319 21.13 4.52 -8.86
C PRO A 319 21.71 3.16 -8.44
N ASP A 320 23.03 3.03 -8.42
CA ASP A 320 23.75 1.77 -8.10
C ASP A 320 23.44 1.19 -6.70
N TRP A 321 22.90 2.00 -5.79
CA TRP A 321 22.51 1.56 -4.45
C TRP A 321 21.11 0.94 -4.40
N VAL A 322 20.29 1.10 -5.45
CA VAL A 322 18.96 0.50 -5.51
C VAL A 322 19.11 -1.01 -5.67
N GLN A 323 18.62 -1.75 -4.68
CA GLN A 323 18.64 -3.22 -4.66
C GLN A 323 17.71 -3.81 -5.72
N HIS A 324 17.56 -5.12 -5.77
CA HIS A 324 16.74 -5.80 -6.78
C HIS A 324 15.29 -5.92 -6.32
N TYR A 325 14.39 -6.04 -7.29
CA TYR A 325 13.07 -6.60 -7.05
C TYR A 325 13.16 -8.10 -7.38
N SER A 326 12.62 -8.97 -6.54
CA SER A 326 12.82 -10.42 -6.69
C SER A 326 11.59 -11.22 -6.31
N PHE A 327 11.37 -12.32 -7.02
CA PHE A 327 10.32 -13.27 -6.66
C PHE A 327 10.83 -14.29 -5.65
N VAL A 328 10.01 -14.58 -4.64
CA VAL A 328 10.27 -15.65 -3.68
C VAL A 328 9.03 -16.48 -3.43
N LYS A 329 9.21 -17.74 -3.02
CA LYS A 329 8.08 -18.57 -2.61
C LYS A 329 7.41 -18.01 -1.37
N ILE A 330 6.08 -17.98 -1.38
CA ILE A 330 5.30 -17.58 -0.22
C ILE A 330 5.59 -18.49 0.99
N PRO A 331 5.98 -17.95 2.16
CA PRO A 331 6.28 -18.76 3.33
C PRO A 331 5.00 -19.28 3.99
N SER A 332 5.11 -20.42 4.68
CA SER A 332 3.99 -21.15 5.28
C SER A 332 3.15 -20.32 6.26
N HIS A 333 3.78 -19.42 7.02
CA HIS A 333 3.09 -18.54 7.97
C HIS A 333 2.25 -17.45 7.29
N LEU A 334 2.58 -17.05 6.05
CA LEU A 334 1.90 -15.97 5.34
C LEU A 334 0.71 -16.46 4.50
N ILE A 335 0.81 -17.67 3.93
CA ILE A 335 -0.24 -18.32 3.13
C ILE A 335 -1.64 -18.20 3.76
N PRO A 336 -1.87 -18.55 5.04
CA PRO A 336 -3.22 -18.58 5.60
C PRO A 336 -3.82 -17.21 5.86
N VAL A 337 -3.05 -16.12 5.87
CA VAL A 337 -3.50 -14.81 6.38
C VAL A 337 -3.32 -13.66 5.39
N SER A 338 -3.36 -13.95 4.08
CA SER A 338 -3.25 -12.93 3.03
C SER A 338 -4.29 -11.81 3.16
N MET A 339 -3.84 -10.56 3.23
CA MET A 339 -4.69 -9.38 3.42
C MET A 339 -4.59 -8.32 2.30
N GLY A 340 -3.91 -8.62 1.19
CA GLY A 340 -3.75 -7.67 0.09
C GLY A 340 -2.69 -8.08 -0.91
N VAL A 341 -2.06 -7.07 -1.52
CA VAL A 341 -0.89 -7.26 -2.39
C VAL A 341 0.23 -7.93 -1.57
N ARG A 342 0.91 -8.91 -2.18
CA ARG A 342 1.91 -9.76 -1.52
C ARG A 342 3.33 -9.31 -1.86
N ASP A 343 3.52 -8.00 -1.81
CA ASP A 343 4.80 -7.37 -2.04
C ASP A 343 5.33 -6.76 -0.73
N ASP A 344 6.57 -7.13 -0.41
CA ASP A 344 7.41 -6.39 0.52
C ASP A 344 8.28 -5.44 -0.29
N LEU A 345 7.80 -4.22 -0.52
CA LEU A 345 8.53 -3.18 -1.28
C LEU A 345 9.61 -2.47 -0.44
N THR A 346 9.97 -3.01 0.72
CA THR A 346 10.91 -2.45 1.72
C THR A 346 10.33 -1.25 2.51
N SER A 347 11.16 -0.33 2.98
CA SER A 347 10.75 0.90 3.69
C SER A 347 11.88 1.92 3.75
N GLU A 348 11.62 3.11 4.33
CA GLU A 348 12.63 4.14 4.60
C GLU A 348 13.84 3.64 5.41
N THR A 349 13.68 2.56 6.20
CA THR A 349 14.73 2.01 7.06
C THR A 349 15.38 0.75 6.50
N ARG A 350 14.92 0.25 5.34
CA ARG A 350 15.34 -1.02 4.72
C ARG A 350 15.72 -0.85 3.24
N LEU A 351 16.34 0.28 2.91
CA LEU A 351 16.76 0.60 1.54
C LEU A 351 17.92 -0.27 1.03
N ASP A 352 18.57 -1.00 1.92
CA ASP A 352 19.62 -1.98 1.65
C ASP A 352 19.08 -3.41 1.51
N GLU A 353 17.76 -3.60 1.53
CA GLU A 353 17.09 -4.87 1.26
C GLU A 353 16.49 -4.90 -0.16
N ASP A 354 16.38 -6.10 -0.74
CA ASP A 354 15.64 -6.33 -1.98
C ASP A 354 14.13 -6.13 -1.75
N GLY A 355 13.44 -5.59 -2.76
CA GLY A 355 11.99 -5.64 -2.84
C GLY A 355 11.54 -7.05 -3.23
N VAL A 356 10.48 -7.58 -2.60
CA VAL A 356 10.12 -8.99 -2.75
C VAL A 356 8.65 -9.19 -3.11
N ARG A 357 8.39 -10.02 -4.13
CA ARG A 357 7.08 -10.56 -4.47
C ARG A 357 6.93 -12.00 -4.00
N TYR A 358 5.91 -12.28 -3.20
CA TYR A 358 5.59 -13.66 -2.84
C TYR A 358 4.73 -14.35 -3.90
N ILE A 359 5.27 -15.42 -4.50
CA ILE A 359 4.61 -16.25 -5.49
C ILE A 359 4.22 -17.63 -4.95
N THR A 360 3.22 -18.24 -5.58
CA THR A 360 2.82 -19.63 -5.37
C THR A 360 3.23 -20.46 -6.58
N GLU A 361 3.13 -21.79 -6.49
CA GLU A 361 3.35 -22.66 -7.65
C GLU A 361 2.48 -22.25 -8.84
N PRO A 362 3.06 -22.08 -10.05
CA PRO A 362 2.34 -21.72 -11.25
C PRO A 362 1.15 -22.65 -11.55
N SER A 363 0.03 -22.09 -11.98
CA SER A 363 -1.20 -22.87 -12.23
C SER A 363 -2.09 -22.20 -13.27
N PRO A 364 -2.78 -22.96 -14.13
CA PRO A 364 -3.71 -22.41 -15.12
C PRO A 364 -4.96 -21.79 -14.49
N ASN A 365 -5.27 -22.10 -13.22
CA ASN A 365 -6.46 -21.59 -12.51
C ASN A 365 -6.21 -20.27 -11.77
N MET A 366 -5.07 -19.62 -12.03
CA MET A 366 -4.71 -18.35 -11.42
C MET A 366 -5.54 -17.19 -11.96
N GLY A 367 -5.64 -16.12 -11.16
CA GLY A 367 -6.16 -14.83 -11.63
C GLY A 367 -5.30 -14.26 -12.77
N PHE A 368 -5.89 -13.35 -13.56
CA PHE A 368 -5.31 -12.83 -14.80
C PHE A 368 -3.84 -12.39 -14.67
N PHE A 369 -3.53 -11.50 -13.72
CA PHE A 369 -2.17 -10.95 -13.55
C PHE A 369 -1.16 -12.02 -13.12
N THR A 370 -1.53 -12.88 -12.16
CA THR A 370 -0.64 -13.97 -11.72
C THR A 370 -0.42 -14.99 -12.83
N LEU A 371 -1.45 -15.29 -13.64
CA LEU A 371 -1.33 -16.18 -14.80
C LEU A 371 -0.44 -15.58 -15.90
N ALA A 372 -0.55 -14.28 -16.17
CA ALA A 372 0.35 -13.60 -17.09
C ALA A 372 1.80 -13.67 -16.60
N THR A 373 2.01 -13.37 -15.31
CA THR A 373 3.33 -13.43 -14.65
C THR A 373 3.92 -14.84 -14.65
N ALA A 374 3.07 -15.86 -14.56
CA ALA A 374 3.46 -17.27 -14.60
C ALA A 374 3.85 -17.76 -16.00
N LYS A 375 3.68 -16.94 -17.04
CA LYS A 375 4.11 -17.18 -18.43
C LYS A 375 5.25 -16.27 -18.85
N ASP A 376 5.26 -15.05 -18.35
CA ASP A 376 6.27 -14.03 -18.59
C ASP A 376 6.35 -13.12 -17.36
N THR A 377 7.51 -13.08 -16.72
CA THR A 377 7.72 -12.33 -15.47
C THR A 377 7.82 -10.82 -15.70
N ARG A 378 8.21 -10.40 -16.91
CA ARG A 378 8.54 -9.00 -17.25
C ARG A 378 7.41 -8.00 -17.02
N PRO A 379 6.14 -8.27 -17.39
CA PRO A 379 5.05 -7.33 -17.12
C PRO A 379 4.91 -6.96 -15.64
N LEU A 380 5.09 -7.94 -14.73
CA LEU A 380 5.00 -7.66 -13.30
C LEU A 380 6.27 -6.98 -12.78
N ILE A 381 7.45 -7.37 -13.25
CA ILE A 381 8.71 -6.67 -12.90
C ILE A 381 8.61 -5.19 -13.29
N LEU A 382 8.09 -4.87 -14.48
CA LEU A 382 7.93 -3.48 -14.93
C LEU A 382 6.90 -2.69 -14.11
N HIS A 383 5.86 -3.35 -13.60
CA HIS A 383 4.77 -2.72 -12.85
C HIS A 383 5.11 -2.55 -11.36
N GLU A 384 5.50 -3.63 -10.70
CA GLU A 384 5.76 -3.67 -9.25
C GLU A 384 7.22 -3.41 -8.90
N GLY A 385 8.15 -3.81 -9.77
CA GLY A 385 9.58 -3.79 -9.53
C GLY A 385 10.28 -2.57 -10.12
N VAL A 386 11.20 -2.82 -11.04
CA VAL A 386 11.95 -1.78 -11.75
C VAL A 386 11.47 -1.69 -13.20
N PRO A 387 10.99 -0.53 -13.66
CA PRO A 387 11.04 0.78 -12.99
C PRO A 387 9.74 1.21 -12.30
N GLY A 388 8.90 0.24 -11.96
CA GLY A 388 7.60 0.44 -11.36
C GLY A 388 7.64 0.83 -9.88
N HIS A 389 6.70 0.29 -9.11
CA HIS A 389 6.41 0.69 -7.73
C HIS A 389 7.63 0.64 -6.80
N TYR A 390 8.42 -0.43 -6.84
CA TYR A 390 9.62 -0.57 -6.03
C TYR A 390 10.62 0.57 -6.29
N LEU A 391 11.00 0.80 -7.56
CA LEU A 391 11.93 1.88 -7.90
C LEU A 391 11.37 3.25 -7.48
N GLN A 392 10.08 3.49 -7.72
CA GLN A 392 9.43 4.74 -7.37
C GLN A 392 9.48 5.00 -5.85
N LEU A 393 9.19 3.98 -5.05
CA LEU A 393 9.16 4.09 -3.59
C LEU A 393 10.55 4.31 -3.00
N VAL A 394 11.56 3.54 -3.43
CA VAL A 394 12.93 3.70 -2.89
C VAL A 394 13.51 5.08 -3.21
N LEU A 395 13.24 5.61 -4.40
CA LEU A 395 13.64 6.98 -4.77
C LEU A 395 12.89 8.05 -3.98
N SER A 396 11.61 7.81 -3.67
CA SER A 396 10.82 8.69 -2.83
C SER A 396 11.34 8.73 -1.39
N TRP A 397 11.62 7.56 -0.79
CA TRP A 397 12.08 7.46 0.60
C TRP A 397 13.43 8.15 0.87
N VAL A 398 14.34 8.18 -0.12
CA VAL A 398 15.61 8.91 0.00
C VAL A 398 15.50 10.42 -0.27
N ASN A 399 14.33 10.91 -0.71
CA ASN A 399 14.15 12.32 -1.04
C ASN A 399 14.47 13.20 0.18
N PRO A 400 15.33 14.23 0.09
CA PRO A 400 15.66 15.08 1.23
C PRO A 400 14.43 15.82 1.79
N ASP A 401 13.42 16.09 0.96
CA ASP A 401 12.16 16.69 1.37
C ASP A 401 11.21 15.62 1.93
N ARG A 402 10.87 15.74 3.21
CA ARG A 402 10.02 14.78 3.92
C ARG A 402 8.59 14.74 3.39
N ILE A 403 8.09 15.83 2.83
CA ILE A 403 6.75 15.88 2.25
C ILE A 403 6.67 14.95 1.04
N ARG A 404 7.78 14.85 0.29
CA ARG A 404 7.87 14.10 -0.97
C ARG A 404 8.27 12.65 -0.79
N ARG A 405 8.54 12.20 0.45
CA ARG A 405 8.81 10.79 0.76
C ARG A 405 7.55 9.93 0.89
N ARG A 406 6.39 10.58 1.03
CA ARG A 406 5.18 9.94 1.54
C ARG A 406 4.17 9.75 0.42
N PHE A 407 3.86 8.50 0.13
CA PHE A 407 2.66 8.13 -0.60
C PHE A 407 1.55 7.81 0.39
N PHE A 408 0.35 8.29 0.08
CA PHE A 408 -0.84 8.16 0.92
C PHE A 408 -2.08 7.83 0.09
N ASP A 409 -1.90 7.65 -1.22
CA ASP A 409 -2.89 7.17 -2.16
C ASP A 409 -2.19 6.46 -3.32
N SER A 410 -2.88 5.47 -3.89
CA SER A 410 -2.44 4.70 -5.07
C SER A 410 -3.20 5.11 -6.33
N GLY A 411 -4.12 6.09 -6.21
CA GLY A 411 -4.82 6.71 -7.32
C GLY A 411 -3.92 7.67 -8.08
N ALA A 412 -3.54 7.25 -9.29
CA ALA A 412 -2.65 7.92 -10.23
C ALA A 412 -1.25 8.22 -9.67
N ASN A 413 -0.46 7.15 -9.55
CA ASN A 413 0.92 7.16 -10.03
C ASN A 413 0.94 7.02 -11.55
#